data_AF-A0A4S8J6Y8-F1
#
_entry.id   AF-A0A4S8J6Y8-F1
#
_cell.length_a   1.000
_cell.length_b   1.000
_cell.length_c   1.000
_cell.angle_alpha   90.00
_cell.angle_beta   90.00
_cell.angle_gamma   90.00
#
_symmetry.space_group_name_H-M   'P 1'
#
loop_
_entity.id
_entity.type
_entity.pdbx_description
1 polymer ?
#
loop_
_entity_poly.entity_id
_entity_poly.type
_entity_poly.pdbx_seq_one_letter_code
_entity_poly.pdbx_strand_id
1 'polypeptide(L)'
;MSRGTGAGYDRDITIFSPEGRLYQVEYAFKAVKAAGITSIGVRGKDSVCNVTQKKAPDKLLDQTSVTHLFPVSKYLGLLATGMTADARSLVQQAQEMRQLNFVSNGDTRCLLMY
;
A
#
# COMPACT_ATOMS: atom_id res chain seq x y z
N MET A 1 -17.22 2.75 30.33
CA MET A 1 -16.64 3.45 29.15
C MET A 1 -15.35 4.12 29.60
N SER A 2 -14.21 3.43 29.51
CA SER A 2 -12.89 4.03 29.83
C SER A 2 -12.57 5.08 28.77
N ARG A 3 -12.34 6.32 29.17
CA ARG A 3 -11.84 7.37 28.27
C ARG A 3 -10.33 7.18 28.15
N GLY A 4 -9.86 6.88 26.94
CA GLY A 4 -8.47 6.65 26.60
C GLY A 4 -7.50 7.57 27.35
N THR A 5 -6.77 6.98 28.30
CA THR A 5 -5.72 7.64 29.07
C THR A 5 -4.46 7.62 28.20
N GLY A 6 -4.37 8.57 27.27
CA GLY A 6 -3.39 8.59 26.17
C GLY A 6 -1.97 9.05 26.53
N ALA A 7 -1.48 8.81 27.75
CA ALA A 7 -0.15 9.25 28.16
C ALA A 7 0.77 8.04 28.46
N GLY A 8 1.25 7.36 27.43
CA GLY A 8 2.28 6.32 27.55
C GLY A 8 2.24 5.27 26.45
N TYR A 9 1.06 4.70 26.20
CA TYR A 9 0.89 3.54 25.30
C TYR A 9 0.94 3.87 23.79
N ASP A 10 1.03 5.14 23.43
CA ASP A 10 1.08 5.60 22.04
C ASP A 10 2.51 5.86 21.53
N ARG A 11 3.50 5.82 22.43
CA ARG A 11 4.91 6.10 22.10
C ARG A 11 5.71 4.85 21.70
N ASP A 12 5.24 3.67 22.10
CA ASP A 12 5.93 2.41 21.86
C ASP A 12 5.28 1.62 20.71
N ILE A 13 6.12 0.95 19.92
CA ILE A 13 5.81 0.49 18.55
C ILE A 13 4.72 -0.62 18.52
N THR A 14 4.71 -1.52 19.50
CA THR A 14 3.83 -2.72 19.51
C THR A 14 3.17 -2.97 20.86
N ILE A 15 2.89 -1.92 21.64
CA ILE A 15 2.20 -2.09 22.93
C ILE A 15 0.70 -1.99 22.73
N PHE A 16 -0.04 -2.96 23.27
CA PHE A 16 -1.49 -2.91 23.34
C PHE A 16 -1.93 -1.80 24.30
N SER A 17 -2.85 -0.96 23.87
CA SER A 17 -3.51 -0.01 24.76
C SER A 17 -4.34 -0.76 25.83
N PRO A 18 -4.72 -0.10 26.94
CA PRO A 18 -5.65 -0.67 27.91
C PRO A 18 -7.00 -1.11 27.32
N GLU A 19 -7.33 -0.66 26.12
CA GLU A 19 -8.52 -0.99 25.35
C GLU A 19 -8.28 -2.14 24.33
N GLY A 20 -7.07 -2.70 24.29
CA GLY A 20 -6.67 -3.75 23.35
C GLY A 20 -6.34 -3.25 21.93
N ARG A 21 -6.07 -1.95 21.76
CA ARG A 21 -5.85 -1.32 20.44
C ARG A 21 -4.37 -1.07 20.19
N LEU A 22 -3.99 -1.06 18.91
CA LEU A 22 -2.65 -0.69 18.46
C LEU A 22 -2.69 0.68 17.79
N TYR A 23 -2.40 1.73 18.55
CA TYR A 23 -2.53 3.11 18.06
C TYR A 23 -1.58 3.42 16.88
N GLN A 24 -0.39 2.82 16.85
CA GLN A 24 0.56 2.98 15.73
C GLN A 24 0.00 2.44 14.40
N VAL A 25 -0.74 1.34 14.42
CA VAL A 25 -1.41 0.81 13.22
C VAL A 25 -2.52 1.75 12.77
N GLU A 26 -3.29 2.31 13.71
CA GLU A 26 -4.33 3.28 13.37
C GLU A 26 -3.76 4.57 12.77
N TYR A 27 -2.58 5.01 13.22
CA TYR A 27 -1.89 6.15 12.64
C TYR A 27 -1.36 5.87 11.24
N ALA A 28 -0.83 4.67 10.99
CA ALA A 28 -0.45 4.26 9.65
C ALA A 28 -1.65 4.33 8.67
N PHE A 29 -2.83 3.85 9.07
CA PHE A 29 -4.04 3.98 8.26
C PHE A 29 -4.47 5.42 8.04
N LYS A 30 -4.31 6.30 9.03
CA LYS A 30 -4.57 7.74 8.86
C LYS A 30 -3.59 8.38 7.89
N ALA A 31 -2.32 7.98 7.91
CA ALA A 31 -1.30 8.49 6.98
C ALA A 31 -1.62 8.12 5.52
N VAL A 32 -2.12 6.90 5.27
CA VAL A 32 -2.58 6.50 3.93
C VAL A 32 -3.71 7.40 3.44
N LYS A 33 -4.69 7.70 4.29
CA LYS A 33 -5.81 8.60 3.95
C LYS A 33 -5.34 10.04 3.71
N ALA A 34 -4.32 10.49 4.44
CA ALA A 34 -3.77 11.85 4.30
C ALA A 34 -3.13 12.09 2.93
N ALA A 35 -2.62 11.05 2.26
CA ALA A 35 -2.13 11.15 0.89
C ALA A 35 -3.21 11.59 -0.11
N GLY A 36 -4.49 11.36 0.22
CA GLY A 36 -5.63 11.83 -0.56
C GLY A 36 -5.69 11.26 -1.98
N ILE A 37 -5.08 10.09 -2.20
CA ILE A 37 -5.07 9.38 -3.48
C ILE A 37 -6.06 8.22 -3.34
N THR A 38 -7.05 8.18 -4.23
CA THR A 38 -8.00 7.07 -4.27
C THR A 38 -7.66 6.15 -5.42
N SER A 39 -7.65 4.86 -5.14
CA SER A 39 -7.45 3.81 -6.13
C SER A 39 -8.56 2.78 -6.04
N ILE A 40 -8.92 2.22 -7.18
CA ILE A 40 -10.02 1.27 -7.35
C ILE A 40 -9.51 0.11 -8.20
N GLY A 41 -9.72 -1.12 -7.72
CA GLY A 41 -9.47 -2.34 -8.47
C GLY A 41 -10.77 -3.10 -8.68
N VAL A 42 -11.04 -3.51 -9.93
CA VAL A 42 -12.20 -4.32 -10.30
C VAL A 42 -11.70 -5.62 -10.92
N ARG A 43 -12.17 -6.76 -10.38
CA ARG A 43 -11.90 -8.09 -10.92
C ARG A 43 -13.12 -8.61 -11.67
N GLY A 44 -12.95 -8.86 -12.95
CA GLY A 44 -13.87 -9.64 -13.78
C GLY A 44 -13.55 -11.13 -13.76
N LYS A 45 -14.25 -11.88 -14.61
CA LYS A 45 -14.04 -13.33 -14.76
C LYS A 45 -12.66 -13.66 -15.33
N ASP A 46 -12.26 -12.91 -16.36
CA ASP A 46 -11.05 -13.18 -17.15
C ASP A 46 -10.03 -12.03 -17.09
N SER A 47 -10.35 -10.92 -16.42
CA SER A 47 -9.52 -9.72 -16.38
C SER A 47 -9.59 -9.01 -15.04
N VAL A 48 -8.57 -8.18 -14.77
CA VAL A 48 -8.52 -7.28 -13.61
C VAL A 48 -8.18 -5.89 -14.14
N CYS A 49 -8.91 -4.87 -13.71
CA CYS A 49 -8.66 -3.48 -14.03
C CYS A 49 -8.37 -2.71 -12.76
N ASN A 50 -7.28 -1.94 -12.76
CA ASN A 50 -6.86 -1.10 -11.65
C ASN A 50 -6.77 0.34 -12.13
N VAL A 51 -7.40 1.24 -11.38
CA VAL A 51 -7.46 2.67 -11.67
C VAL A 51 -7.01 3.43 -10.44
N THR A 52 -6.15 4.44 -10.63
CA THR A 52 -5.64 5.27 -9.54
C THR A 52 -5.71 6.75 -9.91
N GLN A 53 -5.88 7.60 -8.92
CA GLN A 53 -5.81 9.04 -9.12
C GLN A 53 -4.36 9.48 -9.29
N LYS A 54 -4.06 10.13 -10.41
CA LYS A 54 -2.76 10.77 -10.66
C LYS A 54 -2.84 12.25 -10.32
N LYS A 55 -2.16 12.66 -9.25
CA LYS A 55 -2.04 14.07 -8.86
C LYS A 55 -0.63 14.56 -9.16
N ALA A 56 -0.47 15.40 -10.18
CA ALA A 56 0.77 16.12 -10.46
C ALA A 56 0.58 17.58 -10.02
N PRO A 57 1.11 17.99 -8.86
CA PRO A 57 0.84 19.32 -8.31
C PRO A 57 1.54 20.45 -9.08
N ASP A 58 2.64 20.14 -9.77
CA ASP A 58 3.47 21.11 -10.50
C ASP A 58 3.60 20.71 -11.98
N LYS A 59 3.61 21.71 -12.86
CA LYS A 59 3.84 21.58 -14.30
C LYS A 59 5.31 21.31 -14.63
N LEU A 60 6.23 21.61 -13.71
CA LEU A 60 7.65 21.29 -13.85
C LEU A 60 7.96 19.81 -13.61
N LEU A 61 7.05 19.08 -12.97
CA LEU A 61 7.19 17.65 -12.78
C LEU A 61 6.85 16.91 -14.07
N ASP A 62 7.74 16.02 -14.48
CA ASP A 62 7.41 15.06 -15.51
C ASP A 62 6.29 14.15 -15.01
N GLN A 63 5.14 14.26 -15.68
CA GLN A 63 3.97 13.49 -15.34
C GLN A 63 4.23 12.00 -15.53
N THR A 64 5.08 11.57 -16.46
CA THR A 64 5.31 10.14 -16.70
C THR A 64 6.00 9.45 -15.53
N SER A 65 6.81 10.21 -14.78
CA SER A 65 7.50 9.74 -13.58
C SER A 65 6.59 9.59 -12.35
N VAL A 66 5.41 10.22 -12.34
CA VAL A 66 4.45 10.15 -11.22
C VAL A 66 3.44 9.03 -11.46
N THR A 67 3.70 7.86 -10.88
CA THR A 67 2.84 6.68 -11.00
C THR A 67 2.67 5.96 -9.66
N HIS A 68 1.48 5.37 -9.49
CA HIS A 68 1.13 4.49 -8.36
C HIS A 68 0.90 3.03 -8.82
N LEU A 69 1.18 2.77 -10.10
CA LEU A 69 1.05 1.49 -10.77
C LEU A 69 2.47 0.98 -11.06
N PHE A 70 2.81 -0.16 -10.50
CA PHE A 70 4.14 -0.73 -10.59
C PHE A 70 4.07 -2.13 -11.22
N PRO A 71 4.74 -2.36 -12.36
CA PRO A 71 4.85 -3.68 -12.93
C PRO A 71 5.83 -4.51 -12.09
N VAL A 72 5.32 -5.58 -11.46
CA VAL A 72 6.17 -6.60 -10.82
C VAL A 72 6.60 -7.64 -11.86
N SER A 73 5.78 -7.84 -12.90
CA SER A 73 6.04 -8.76 -14.02
C SER A 73 5.13 -8.51 -15.22
N LYS A 74 5.38 -9.24 -16.32
CA LYS A 74 4.51 -9.36 -17.50
C LYS A 74 3.04 -9.65 -17.18
N TYR A 75 2.75 -10.43 -16.14
CA TYR A 75 1.38 -10.81 -15.75
C TYR A 75 0.97 -10.35 -14.35
N LEU A 76 1.84 -9.60 -13.65
CA LEU A 76 1.60 -9.15 -12.28
C LEU A 76 1.88 -7.66 -12.15
N GLY A 77 0.82 -6.91 -11.86
CA GLY A 77 0.91 -5.49 -11.50
C GLY A 77 0.55 -5.29 -10.04
N LEU A 78 1.22 -4.33 -9.40
CA LEU A 78 0.91 -3.87 -8.07
C LEU A 78 0.42 -2.42 -8.16
N LEU A 79 -0.64 -2.13 -7.42
CA LEU A 79 -1.15 -0.78 -7.24
C LEU A 79 -1.00 -0.45 -5.75
N ALA A 80 -0.40 0.70 -5.45
CA ALA A 80 -0.14 1.13 -4.08
C ALA A 80 -0.81 2.47 -3.77
N THR A 81 -1.37 2.59 -2.58
CA THR A 81 -2.00 3.81 -2.07
C THR A 81 -1.28 4.30 -0.81
N GLY A 82 -1.15 5.62 -0.65
CA GLY A 82 -0.44 6.21 0.48
C GLY A 82 0.93 6.75 0.12
N MET A 83 1.94 6.45 0.93
CA MET A 83 3.27 7.02 0.79
C MET A 83 4.07 6.35 -0.33
N THR A 84 4.46 7.13 -1.34
CA THR A 84 5.15 6.59 -2.54
C THR A 84 6.50 5.94 -2.22
N ALA A 85 7.20 6.39 -1.17
CA ALA A 85 8.47 5.79 -0.74
C ALA A 85 8.27 4.35 -0.26
N ASP A 86 7.32 4.13 0.63
CA ASP A 86 6.99 2.79 1.15
C ASP A 86 6.48 1.87 0.04
N ALA A 87 5.66 2.42 -0.87
CA ALA A 87 5.19 1.69 -2.05
C ALA A 87 6.35 1.14 -2.90
N ARG A 88 7.41 1.94 -3.14
CA ARG A 88 8.58 1.50 -3.90
C ARG A 88 9.35 0.40 -3.18
N SER A 89 9.55 0.53 -1.87
CA SER A 89 10.19 -0.51 -1.04
C SER A 89 9.42 -1.82 -1.10
N LEU A 90 8.08 -1.78 -1.02
CA LEU A 90 7.23 -2.97 -1.14
C LEU A 90 7.28 -3.60 -2.53
N VAL A 91 7.33 -2.78 -3.59
CA VAL A 91 7.48 -3.27 -4.96
C VAL A 91 8.82 -3.97 -5.15
N GLN A 92 9.90 -3.42 -4.62
CA GLN A 92 11.21 -4.05 -4.66
C GLN A 92 11.20 -5.39 -3.93
N GLN A 93 10.66 -5.43 -2.71
CA GLN A 93 10.50 -6.68 -1.95
C GLN A 93 9.65 -7.71 -2.70
N ALA A 94 8.56 -7.28 -3.35
CA ALA A 94 7.70 -8.17 -4.14
C ALA A 94 8.43 -8.73 -5.38
N GLN A 95 9.29 -7.93 -6.02
CA GLN A 95 10.14 -8.37 -7.13
C GLN A 95 11.21 -9.38 -6.66
N GLU A 96 11.82 -9.15 -5.50
CA GLU A 96 12.80 -10.06 -4.89
C GLU A 96 12.13 -11.38 -4.48
N MET A 97 11.01 -11.33 -3.77
CA MET A 97 10.26 -12.51 -3.33
C MET A 97 9.75 -13.34 -4.51
N ARG A 98 9.41 -12.68 -5.63
CA ARG A 98 9.06 -13.34 -6.88
C ARG A 98 10.23 -14.16 -7.41
N GLN A 99 11.45 -13.64 -7.42
CA GLN A 99 12.62 -14.39 -7.91
C GLN A 99 12.83 -15.68 -7.09
N LEU A 100 12.52 -15.64 -5.81
CA LEU A 100 12.60 -16.80 -4.91
C LEU A 100 11.43 -17.79 -5.10
N ASN A 101 10.21 -17.31 -5.34
CA ASN A 101 8.99 -18.15 -5.39
C ASN A 101 8.59 -18.65 -6.79
N PHE A 102 9.24 -18.20 -7.87
CA PHE A 102 8.96 -18.68 -9.23
C PHE A 102 9.20 -20.18 -9.44
N VAL A 103 9.78 -20.85 -8.46
CA VAL A 103 10.04 -22.30 -8.47
C VAL A 103 8.84 -23.13 -7.99
N SER A 104 7.85 -22.56 -7.28
CA SER A 104 6.90 -23.40 -6.51
C SER A 104 5.43 -23.39 -6.93
N ASN A 105 4.83 -22.29 -7.43
CA ASN A 105 3.39 -22.29 -7.73
C ASN A 105 2.99 -21.31 -8.85
N GLY A 106 2.45 -21.85 -9.95
CA GLY A 106 2.09 -21.14 -11.18
C GLY A 106 0.79 -20.31 -11.13
N ASP A 107 0.39 -19.79 -9.97
CA ASP A 107 -0.88 -19.07 -9.81
C ASP A 107 -0.64 -17.54 -9.77
N THR A 108 -0.58 -16.92 -10.96
CA THR A 108 -0.46 -15.46 -11.13
C THR A 108 -1.79 -14.78 -10.83
N ARG A 109 -1.92 -14.15 -9.66
CA ARG A 109 -3.05 -13.25 -9.33
C ARG A 109 -2.53 -11.90 -8.86
N CYS A 110 -3.09 -10.83 -9.43
CA CYS A 110 -2.81 -9.44 -9.06
C CYS A 110 -2.90 -9.24 -7.54
N LEU A 111 -1.79 -8.83 -6.94
CA LEU A 111 -1.71 -8.43 -5.54
C LEU A 111 -2.06 -6.94 -5.45
N LEU A 112 -3.22 -6.66 -4.87
CA LEU A 112 -3.57 -5.32 -4.41
C LEU A 112 -2.96 -5.17 -3.01
N MET A 113 -2.00 -4.27 -2.84
CA MET A 113 -1.44 -3.96 -1.52
C MET A 113 -1.99 -2.60 -1.07
N TYR A 114 -2.57 -2.59 0.13
CA TYR A 114 -3.32 -1.48 0.74
C TYR A 114 -2.40 -0.38 1.26
#